data_AF-A0A1A0RDF5-F1
#
_entry.id   AF-A0A1A0RDF5-F1
#
_cell.length_a   1.000
_cell.length_b   1.000
_cell.length_c   1.000
_cell.angle_alpha   90.00
_cell.angle_beta   90.00
_cell.angle_gamma   90.00
#
_symmetry.space_group_name_H-M   'P 1'
#
loop_
_entity.id
_entity.type
_entity.pdbx_description
1 polymer ?
#
loop_
_entity_poly.entity_id
_entity_poly.type
_entity_poly.pdbx_seq_one_letter_code
_entity_poly.pdbx_strand_id
1 'polypeptide(L)'
;MSTSGSVIAEDQPGSRGRLDTAFAALVDGLCDELNGWIVAWAPDASNEQARMLALLGINSPLGERLGANLFRCASTPATDEPYLREWTATLAARINCANV
;
A
#
# COMPACT_ATOMS: atom_id res chain seq x y z
N MET A 1 -15.13 -16.72 -48.36
CA MET A 1 -15.78 -16.01 -47.23
C MET A 1 -14.99 -16.33 -45.97
N SER A 2 -14.13 -15.41 -45.53
CA SER A 2 -13.33 -15.56 -44.30
C SER A 2 -14.08 -14.94 -43.13
N THR A 3 -14.47 -15.78 -42.17
CA THR A 3 -14.86 -15.37 -40.83
C THR A 3 -13.59 -15.10 -40.01
N SER A 4 -13.07 -13.87 -40.06
CA SER A 4 -12.18 -13.36 -39.03
C SER A 4 -13.05 -12.74 -37.94
N GLY A 5 -13.55 -13.59 -37.04
CA GLY A 5 -14.13 -13.14 -35.78
C GLY A 5 -13.02 -12.56 -34.93
N SER A 6 -12.97 -11.23 -34.83
CA SER A 6 -12.20 -10.54 -33.81
C SER A 6 -12.69 -11.01 -32.44
N VAL A 7 -11.90 -11.83 -31.74
CA VAL A 7 -12.13 -12.12 -30.33
C VAL A 7 -11.70 -10.86 -29.59
N ILE A 8 -12.67 -9.96 -29.41
CA ILE A 8 -12.56 -8.91 -28.41
C ILE A 8 -12.46 -9.68 -27.08
N ALA A 9 -11.32 -9.60 -26.40
CA ALA A 9 -11.18 -10.19 -25.08
C ALA A 9 -12.21 -9.52 -24.16
N GLU A 10 -13.33 -10.20 -23.90
CA GLU A 10 -14.32 -9.72 -22.95
C GLU A 10 -13.66 -9.65 -21.56
N ASP A 11 -13.75 -8.49 -20.92
CA ASP A 11 -13.50 -8.37 -19.48
C ASP A 11 -14.50 -9.28 -18.78
N GLN A 12 -14.03 -10.46 -18.32
CA GLN A 12 -14.90 -11.44 -17.68
C GLN A 12 -15.58 -10.79 -16.47
N PRO A 13 -16.92 -10.77 -16.39
CA PRO A 13 -17.64 -10.26 -15.23
C PRO A 13 -17.34 -11.17 -14.03
N GLY A 14 -16.32 -10.79 -13.24
CA GLY A 14 -15.71 -11.60 -12.19
C GLY A 14 -14.19 -11.41 -12.07
N SER A 15 -13.52 -10.93 -13.12
CA SER A 15 -12.10 -10.58 -13.10
C SER A 15 -11.83 -9.43 -12.10
N ARG A 16 -12.70 -8.41 -12.15
CA ARG A 16 -12.58 -7.16 -11.40
C ARG A 16 -12.74 -7.37 -9.89
N GLY A 17 -13.78 -8.09 -9.48
CA GLY A 17 -14.00 -8.42 -8.06
C GLY A 17 -12.90 -9.33 -7.48
N ARG A 18 -12.32 -10.22 -8.29
CA ARG A 18 -11.16 -11.03 -7.88
C ARG A 18 -9.91 -10.18 -7.73
N LEU A 19 -9.69 -9.21 -8.62
CA LEU A 19 -8.57 -8.28 -8.54
C LEU A 19 -8.68 -7.40 -7.30
N ASP A 20 -9.86 -6.85 -7.02
CA ASP A 20 -10.10 -6.02 -5.82
C ASP A 20 -9.85 -6.83 -4.54
N THR A 21 -10.30 -8.09 -4.50
CA THR A 21 -10.06 -9.01 -3.38
C THR A 21 -8.57 -9.33 -3.21
N ALA A 22 -7.87 -9.61 -4.31
CA ALA A 22 -6.43 -9.90 -4.29
C ALA A 22 -5.60 -8.68 -3.87
N PHE A 23 -6.00 -7.49 -4.31
CA PHE A 23 -5.36 -6.24 -3.92
C PHE A 23 -5.58 -5.95 -2.44
N ALA A 24 -6.80 -6.12 -1.94
CA ALA A 24 -7.09 -5.98 -0.51
C ALA A 24 -6.24 -6.95 0.33
N ALA A 25 -6.19 -8.23 -0.06
CA ALA A 25 -5.39 -9.24 0.64
C ALA A 25 -3.88 -8.92 0.61
N LEU A 26 -3.36 -8.35 -0.49
CA LEU A 26 -1.97 -7.91 -0.59
C LEU A 26 -1.69 -6.76 0.38
N VAL A 27 -2.54 -5.73 0.39
CA VAL A 27 -2.38 -4.57 1.27
C VAL A 27 -2.48 -4.99 2.74
N ASP A 28 -3.46 -5.84 3.07
CA ASP A 28 -3.62 -6.40 4.41
C ASP A 28 -2.37 -7.19 4.84
N GLY A 29 -1.85 -8.06 3.97
CA GLY A 29 -0.65 -8.84 4.25
C GLY A 29 0.59 -7.96 4.50
N LEU A 30 0.79 -6.91 3.69
CA LEU A 30 1.89 -5.96 3.89
C LEU A 30 1.75 -5.18 5.19
N CYS A 31 0.52 -4.79 5.55
CA CYS A 31 0.26 -4.11 6.81
C CYS A 31 0.49 -5.03 8.01
N ASP A 32 0.11 -6.31 7.92
CA ASP A 32 0.33 -7.30 8.97
C ASP A 32 1.81 -7.59 9.18
N GLU A 33 2.58 -7.75 8.09
CA GLU A 33 4.02 -7.97 8.15
C GLU A 33 4.76 -6.76 8.75
N LEU A 34 4.45 -5.54 8.26
CA LEU A 34 5.07 -4.33 8.78
C LEU A 34 4.67 -4.06 10.24
N ASN A 35 3.42 -4.34 10.63
CA ASN A 35 3.00 -4.30 12.02
C ASN A 35 3.83 -5.26 12.88
N GLY A 36 4.04 -6.49 12.41
CA GLY A 36 4.90 -7.48 13.08
C GLY A 36 6.32 -6.96 13.31
N TRP A 37 6.92 -6.32 12.31
CA TRP A 37 8.26 -5.71 12.45
C TRP A 37 8.27 -4.55 13.45
N ILE A 38 7.27 -3.66 13.40
CA ILE A 38 7.19 -2.52 14.33
C ILE A 38 7.05 -3.00 15.77
N VAL A 39 6.20 -4.00 16.03
CA VAL A 39 6.05 -4.60 17.38
C VAL A 39 7.37 -5.23 17.84
N ALA A 40 8.13 -5.84 16.93
CA ALA A 40 9.44 -6.39 17.27
C ALA A 40 10.48 -5.32 17.62
N TRP A 41 10.43 -4.15 16.98
CA TRP A 41 11.37 -3.04 17.21
C TRP A 41 10.96 -2.13 18.39
N ALA A 42 9.67 -2.03 18.68
CA ALA A 42 9.10 -1.19 19.72
C ALA A 42 8.11 -2.00 20.57
N PRO A 43 8.61 -2.90 21.45
CA PRO A 43 7.75 -3.80 22.23
C PRO A 43 6.83 -3.07 23.20
N ASP A 44 7.17 -1.84 23.60
CA ASP A 44 6.36 -1.01 24.50
C ASP A 44 5.25 -0.22 23.78
N ALA A 45 5.27 -0.18 22.43
CA ALA A 45 4.23 0.46 21.66
C ALA A 45 2.94 -0.37 21.67
N SER A 46 1.78 0.29 21.71
CA SER A 46 0.51 -0.43 21.64
C SER A 46 0.34 -1.09 20.25
N ASN A 47 -0.29 -2.27 20.21
CA ASN A 47 -0.60 -2.95 18.94
C ASN A 47 -1.43 -2.08 18.00
N GLU A 48 -2.32 -1.23 18.55
CA GLU A 48 -3.10 -0.28 17.76
C GLU A 48 -2.20 0.78 17.10
N GLN A 49 -1.25 1.32 17.84
CA GLN A 49 -0.29 2.29 17.33
C GLN A 49 0.60 1.68 16.25
N ALA A 50 1.12 0.47 16.48
CA ALA A 50 1.92 -0.27 15.51
C ALA A 50 1.13 -0.53 14.21
N ARG A 51 -0.15 -0.93 14.33
CA ARG A 51 -1.02 -1.16 13.17
C ARG A 51 -1.30 0.13 12.39
N MET A 52 -1.54 1.24 13.09
CA MET A 52 -1.73 2.54 12.45
C MET A 52 -0.46 3.02 11.72
N LEU A 53 0.72 2.78 12.30
CA LEU A 53 1.99 3.09 11.66
C LEU A 53 2.25 2.24 10.42
N ALA A 54 1.89 0.94 10.46
CA ALA A 54 1.98 0.06 9.31
C ALA A 54 1.04 0.51 8.17
N LEU A 55 -0.22 0.80 8.50
CA LEU A 55 -1.19 1.35 7.54
C LEU A 55 -0.71 2.65 6.91
N LEU A 56 -0.13 3.55 7.69
CA LEU A 56 0.43 4.80 7.17
C LEU A 56 1.60 4.53 6.21
N GLY A 57 2.49 3.61 6.55
CA GLY A 57 3.67 3.27 5.74
C GLY A 57 3.33 2.65 4.40
N ILE A 58 2.39 1.70 4.37
CA ILE A 58 1.97 1.02 3.15
C ILE A 58 1.10 1.92 2.26
N ASN A 59 0.17 2.68 2.85
CA ASN A 59 -0.75 3.49 2.05
C ASN A 59 -0.13 4.77 1.48
N SER A 60 0.95 5.30 2.08
CA SER A 60 1.61 6.53 1.61
C SER A 60 2.13 6.45 0.16
N PRO A 61 2.99 5.47 -0.23
CA PRO A 61 3.45 5.33 -1.61
C PRO A 61 2.32 4.85 -2.55
N LEU A 62 1.36 4.05 -2.05
CA LEU A 62 0.20 3.63 -2.85
C LEU A 62 -0.71 4.81 -3.21
N GLY A 63 -0.89 5.77 -2.29
CA GLY A 63 -1.68 6.98 -2.53
C GLY A 63 -1.07 7.87 -3.61
N GLU A 64 0.26 7.99 -3.65
CA GLU A 64 0.97 8.72 -4.72
C GLU A 64 0.78 8.07 -6.08
N ARG A 65 0.99 6.75 -6.17
CA ARG A 65 0.79 5.99 -7.41
C ARG A 65 -0.66 6.02 -7.87
N LEU A 66 -1.63 5.96 -6.94
CA LEU A 66 -3.04 6.11 -7.26
C LEU A 66 -3.32 7.50 -7.82
N GLY A 67 -2.82 8.56 -7.17
CA GLY A 67 -2.95 9.94 -7.64
C GLY A 67 -2.35 10.14 -9.03
N ALA A 68 -1.12 9.68 -9.26
CA ALA A 68 -0.45 9.77 -10.56
C ALA A 68 -1.25 9.08 -11.67
N ASN A 69 -1.79 7.89 -11.40
CA ASN A 69 -2.66 7.17 -12.32
C ASN A 69 -3.99 7.90 -12.58
N LEU A 70 -4.66 8.41 -11.54
CA LEU A 70 -5.92 9.15 -11.67
C LEU A 70 -5.77 10.44 -12.47
N PHE A 71 -4.69 11.19 -12.24
CA PHE A 71 -4.41 12.44 -12.94
C PHE A 71 -3.71 12.23 -14.30
N ARG A 72 -3.46 10.98 -14.71
CA ARG A 72 -2.70 10.62 -15.93
C ARG A 72 -1.43 11.45 -16.07
N CYS A 73 -0.79 11.74 -14.95
CA CYS A 73 0.52 12.34 -14.96
C CYS A 73 1.50 11.23 -15.35
N ALA A 74 2.42 11.49 -16.27
CA ALA A 74 3.53 10.57 -16.47
C ALA A 74 4.27 10.51 -15.14
N SER A 75 4.04 9.46 -14.35
CA SER A 75 4.82 9.19 -13.15
C SER A 75 6.24 8.97 -13.65
N THR A 76 7.04 10.02 -13.65
CA THR A 76 8.49 9.88 -13.51
C THR A 76 8.66 8.89 -12.37
N PRO A 77 9.44 7.80 -12.51
CA PRO A 77 9.54 6.78 -11.48
C PRO A 77 9.78 7.48 -10.15
N ALA A 78 8.71 7.59 -9.36
CA ALA A 78 8.70 8.42 -8.18
C ALA A 78 9.55 7.65 -7.20
N THR A 79 10.71 8.19 -6.86
CA THR A 79 11.52 7.59 -5.82
C THR A 79 10.66 7.55 -4.57
N ASP A 80 10.43 6.37 -3.98
CA ASP A 80 9.65 6.23 -2.74
C ASP A 80 10.34 6.96 -1.55
N GLU A 81 11.56 7.46 -1.76
CA GLU A 81 12.44 8.12 -0.79
C GLU A 81 11.80 9.23 0.05
N PRO A 82 11.02 10.20 -0.48
CA PRO A 82 10.37 11.22 0.35
C PRO A 82 9.35 10.61 1.31
N TYR A 83 8.61 9.60 0.86
CA TYR A 83 7.62 8.90 1.68
C TYR A 83 8.29 8.05 2.75
N LEU A 84 9.35 7.33 2.40
CA LEU A 84 10.13 6.53 3.35
C LEU A 84 10.77 7.43 4.42
N ARG A 85 11.31 8.58 4.03
CA ARG A 85 11.88 9.56 4.96
C ARG A 85 10.84 10.07 5.95
N GLU A 86 9.70 10.55 5.44
CA GLU A 86 8.64 11.10 6.28
C GLU A 86 8.03 10.05 7.20
N TRP A 87 7.79 8.84 6.67
CA TRP A 87 7.28 7.73 7.45
C TRP A 87 8.26 7.31 8.55
N THR A 88 9.57 7.23 8.26
CA THR A 88 10.58 6.87 9.27
C THR A 88 10.67 7.93 10.38
N ALA A 89 10.58 9.22 10.02
CA ALA A 89 10.52 10.30 11.00
C ALA A 89 9.26 10.21 11.89
N THR A 90 8.10 9.92 11.28
CA THR A 90 6.84 9.72 12.01
C THR A 90 6.90 8.51 12.93
N LEU A 91 7.46 7.40 12.46
CA LEU A 91 7.70 6.19 13.22
C LEU A 91 8.55 6.47 14.46
N ALA A 92 9.71 7.10 14.27
CA ALA A 92 10.62 7.46 15.35
C ALA A 92 9.95 8.38 16.38
N ALA A 93 9.24 9.41 15.93
CA ALA A 93 8.53 10.32 16.82
C ALA A 93 7.46 9.59 17.66
N ARG A 94 6.67 8.72 17.04
CA ARG A 94 5.56 8.02 17.72
C ARG A 94 6.03 6.93 18.67
N ILE A 95 7.10 6.20 18.32
CA ILE A 95 7.72 5.24 19.24
C ILE A 95 8.29 5.97 20.45
N ASN A 96 9.00 7.08 20.24
CA ASN A 96 9.62 7.83 21.35
C ASN A 96 8.57 8.48 22.26
N CYS A 97 7.45 8.97 21.73
CA CYS A 97 6.36 9.52 22.54
C CYS A 97 5.59 8.45 23.33
N ALA A 98 5.60 7.18 22.90
CA ALA A 98 4.99 6.08 23.64
C ALA A 98 5.84 5.62 24.85
N ASN A 99 7.10 6.05 24.92
CA ASN A 99 8.07 5.65 25.93
C ASN A 99 8.30 6.73 27.02
N VAL A 100 7.44 7.75 27.08
CA VAL A 100 7.43 8.84 28.07
C VAL A 100 6.14 8.79 28.86
#